data_AF-A0A7W1Z5Q7-F1
#
_entry.id   AF-A0A7W1Z5Q7-F1
#
_cell.length_a   1.000
_cell.length_b   1.000
_cell.length_c   1.000
_cell.angle_alpha   90.00
_cell.angle_beta   90.00
_cell.angle_gamma   90.00
#
_symmetry.space_group_name_H-M   'P 1'
#
loop_
_entity.id
_entity.type
_entity.pdbx_description
1 polymer ?
#
loop_
_entity_poly.entity_id
_entity_poly.type
_entity_poly.pdbx_seq_one_letter_code
_entity_poly.pdbx_strand_id
1 'polypeptide(L)'
;NETLLRLEHTPKLVIAALNGHTVGGGLEIAMAADLRIARRGAGKVGLPEVSLGVLPGTGGTQRLTRLIGHSRAIQLMTEGTNTDFDQAERMGLVNRVMDADSTEDFLAQVMAYARQFVRPAKASLAVGNIKRACQSGGQLPLEQGLALERELQAQLFNSEDAKEGLNAYVEKRTAAFSGR
;
A
#
# COMPACT_ATOMS: atom_id res chain seq x y z
N ASN A 1 -1.83 -9.52 16.46
CA ASN A 1 -2.62 -9.56 15.20
C ASN A 1 -1.77 -10.16 14.09
N GLU A 2 -1.71 -11.49 14.04
CA GLU A 2 -0.86 -12.23 13.09
C GLU A 2 -1.38 -12.16 11.65
N THR A 3 -2.69 -12.04 11.46
CA THR A 3 -3.35 -12.05 10.15
C THR A 3 -2.93 -10.89 9.26
N LEU A 4 -2.92 -9.66 9.79
CA LEU A 4 -2.52 -8.49 8.98
C LEU A 4 -1.02 -8.46 8.67
N LEU A 5 -0.18 -9.03 9.53
CA LEU A 5 1.25 -9.19 9.22
C LEU A 5 1.48 -10.15 8.05
N ARG A 6 0.65 -11.19 7.90
CA ARG A 6 0.71 -12.07 6.72
C ARG A 6 0.36 -11.32 5.42
N LEU A 7 -0.57 -10.36 5.50
CA LEU A 7 -0.93 -9.49 4.37
C LEU A 7 0.22 -8.54 3.98
N GLU A 8 0.95 -8.02 4.96
CA GLU A 8 2.10 -7.14 4.74
C GLU A 8 3.32 -7.91 4.21
N HIS A 9 3.56 -9.12 4.70
CA HIS A 9 4.75 -9.90 4.35
C HIS A 9 4.62 -10.72 3.06
N THR A 10 3.44 -10.75 2.43
CA THR A 10 3.26 -11.39 1.12
C THR A 10 4.01 -10.61 0.02
N PRO A 11 4.60 -11.28 -0.99
CA PRO A 11 5.21 -10.61 -2.13
C PRO A 11 4.18 -10.02 -3.11
N LYS A 12 2.88 -10.18 -2.88
CA LYS A 12 1.85 -9.56 -3.73
C LYS A 12 1.62 -8.11 -3.28
N LEU A 13 1.58 -7.18 -4.23
CA LEU A 13 1.12 -5.82 -3.97
C LEU A 13 -0.38 -5.85 -3.65
N VAL A 14 -0.77 -5.21 -2.55
CA VAL A 14 -2.13 -5.15 -2.02
C VAL A 14 -2.62 -3.72 -2.07
N ILE A 15 -3.76 -3.51 -2.70
CA ILE A 15 -4.40 -2.20 -2.82
C ILE A 15 -5.75 -2.25 -2.09
N ALA A 16 -5.95 -1.36 -1.12
CA ALA A 16 -7.23 -1.15 -0.48
C ALA A 16 -8.05 -0.12 -1.28
N ALA A 17 -9.20 -0.54 -1.80
CA ALA A 17 -10.16 0.31 -2.50
C ALA A 17 -11.22 0.84 -1.51
N LEU A 18 -11.12 2.11 -1.12
CA LEU A 18 -11.97 2.73 -0.11
C LEU A 18 -13.18 3.39 -0.76
N ASN A 19 -14.33 2.72 -0.67
CA ASN A 19 -15.58 3.16 -1.28
C ASN A 19 -16.71 3.31 -0.24
N GLY A 20 -16.43 4.01 0.85
CA GLY A 20 -17.33 4.10 1.99
C GLY A 20 -16.61 4.58 3.24
N HIS A 21 -17.36 4.71 4.35
CA HIS A 21 -16.74 4.93 5.65
C HIS A 21 -15.77 3.79 5.98
N THR A 22 -14.51 4.15 6.18
CA THR A 22 -13.42 3.23 6.49
C THR A 22 -12.86 3.65 7.84
N VAL A 23 -13.54 3.27 8.91
CA VAL A 23 -13.27 3.72 10.29
C VAL A 23 -12.98 2.54 11.22
N GLY A 24 -12.23 2.80 12.28
CA GLY A 24 -11.80 1.80 13.25
C GLY A 24 -11.12 0.60 12.58
N GLY A 25 -11.56 -0.62 12.90
CA GLY A 25 -11.01 -1.86 12.33
C GLY A 25 -10.94 -1.90 10.79
N GLY A 26 -11.89 -1.25 10.09
CA GLY A 26 -11.84 -1.14 8.63
C GLY A 26 -10.62 -0.34 8.14
N LEU A 27 -10.28 0.75 8.84
CA LEU A 27 -9.06 1.52 8.57
C LEU A 27 -7.81 0.75 8.97
N GLU A 28 -7.85 0.00 10.08
CA GLU A 28 -6.72 -0.83 10.51
C GLU A 28 -6.37 -1.90 9.46
N ILE A 29 -7.37 -2.49 8.81
CA ILE A 29 -7.18 -3.40 7.66
C ILE A 29 -6.64 -2.63 6.44
N ALA A 30 -7.24 -1.48 6.10
CA ALA A 30 -6.80 -0.69 4.95
C ALA A 30 -5.35 -0.20 5.06
N MET A 31 -4.90 0.15 6.27
CA MET A 31 -3.51 0.55 6.53
C MET A 31 -2.51 -0.60 6.45
N ALA A 32 -2.96 -1.86 6.52
CA ALA A 32 -2.13 -3.03 6.29
C ALA A 32 -1.94 -3.35 4.79
N ALA A 33 -2.72 -2.72 3.90
CA ALA A 33 -2.45 -2.74 2.47
C ALA A 33 -1.28 -1.81 2.12
N ASP A 34 -0.61 -2.09 1.00
CA ASP A 34 0.54 -1.28 0.56
C ASP A 34 0.07 0.10 0.07
N LEU A 35 -1.03 0.11 -0.69
CA LEU A 35 -1.63 1.32 -1.25
C LEU A 35 -3.10 1.43 -0.84
N ARG A 36 -3.55 2.66 -0.61
CA ARG A 36 -4.95 3.01 -0.32
C ARG A 36 -5.44 3.98 -1.39
N ILE A 37 -6.46 3.57 -2.14
CA ILE A 37 -7.10 4.39 -3.18
C ILE A 37 -8.54 4.60 -2.75
N ALA A 38 -9.02 5.85 -2.77
CA ALA A 38 -10.35 6.18 -2.29
C ALA A 38 -11.22 6.79 -3.37
N ARG A 39 -12.53 6.55 -3.31
CA ARG A 39 -13.51 7.25 -4.16
C ARG A 39 -13.88 8.58 -3.51
N ARG A 40 -13.73 9.68 -4.25
CA ARG A 40 -14.04 11.03 -3.76
C ARG A 40 -15.48 11.08 -3.22
N GLY A 41 -15.65 11.72 -2.06
CA GLY A 41 -16.96 11.93 -1.43
C GLY A 41 -17.67 10.65 -0.95
N ALA A 42 -17.12 9.45 -1.15
CA ALA A 42 -17.81 8.21 -0.81
C ALA A 42 -17.82 7.91 0.70
N GLY A 43 -16.98 8.58 1.50
CA GLY A 43 -16.88 8.31 2.92
C GLY A 43 -15.80 9.11 3.65
N LYS A 44 -15.46 8.63 4.85
CA LYS A 44 -14.46 9.21 5.75
C LYS A 44 -13.57 8.11 6.33
N VAL A 45 -12.40 8.49 6.81
CA VAL A 45 -11.43 7.64 7.52
C VAL A 45 -11.15 8.16 8.92
N GLY A 46 -10.92 7.27 9.87
CA GLY A 46 -10.53 7.64 11.22
C GLY A 46 -10.45 6.45 12.17
N LEU A 47 -9.87 6.68 13.35
CA LEU A 47 -9.77 5.71 14.44
C LEU A 47 -10.45 6.31 15.70
N PRO A 48 -11.79 6.33 15.76
CA PRO A 48 -12.56 7.02 16.82
C PRO A 48 -12.73 6.19 18.10
N GLU A 49 -11.98 5.10 18.28
CA GLU A 49 -12.09 4.14 19.38
C GLU A 49 -12.05 4.79 20.78
N VAL A 50 -11.40 5.94 20.93
CA VAL A 50 -11.36 6.71 22.19
C VAL A 50 -12.77 7.03 22.71
N SER A 51 -13.74 7.23 21.81
CA SER A 51 -15.15 7.51 22.15
C SER A 51 -15.82 6.31 22.83
N LEU A 52 -15.26 5.11 22.66
CA LEU A 52 -15.70 3.87 23.30
C LEU A 52 -14.86 3.54 24.55
N GLY A 53 -13.94 4.41 24.95
CA GLY A 53 -13.04 4.18 26.08
C GLY A 53 -11.92 3.17 25.80
N VAL A 54 -11.61 2.90 24.52
CA VAL A 54 -10.57 1.95 24.11
C VAL A 54 -9.64 2.56 23.06
N LEU A 55 -8.55 1.86 22.73
CA LEU A 55 -7.62 2.25 21.66
C LEU A 55 -7.80 1.37 20.41
N PRO A 56 -7.27 1.77 19.24
CA PRO A 56 -7.25 0.94 18.04
C PRO A 56 -6.39 -0.32 18.22
N GLY A 57 -7.06 -1.48 18.34
CA GLY A 57 -6.46 -2.73 18.81
C GLY A 57 -5.96 -3.69 17.72
N THR A 58 -6.26 -3.43 16.45
CA THR A 58 -5.89 -4.28 15.31
C THR A 58 -4.59 -3.79 14.64
N GLY A 59 -3.86 -2.89 15.33
CA GLY A 59 -2.57 -2.32 14.93
C GLY A 59 -2.66 -0.88 14.41
N GLY A 60 -3.80 -0.21 14.62
CA GLY A 60 -4.03 1.17 14.21
C GLY A 60 -3.05 2.15 14.85
N THR A 61 -2.76 2.00 16.15
CA THR A 61 -1.75 2.82 16.86
C THR A 61 -0.37 2.73 16.22
N GLN A 62 -0.02 1.58 15.66
CA GLN A 62 1.28 1.32 15.05
C GLN A 62 1.35 1.80 13.61
N ARG A 63 0.33 1.51 12.80
CA ARG A 63 0.32 1.83 11.37
C ARG A 63 0.04 3.29 11.11
N LEU A 64 -0.93 3.89 11.81
CA LEU A 64 -1.25 5.31 11.62
C LEU A 64 -0.03 6.17 11.95
N THR A 65 0.64 5.89 13.07
CA THR A 65 1.89 6.57 13.47
C THR A 65 2.98 6.51 12.41
N ARG A 66 3.15 5.36 11.75
CA ARG A 66 4.15 5.18 10.68
C ARG A 66 3.76 5.87 9.37
N LEU A 67 2.47 5.97 9.09
CA LEU A 67 1.96 6.56 7.85
C LEU A 67 1.95 8.10 7.88
N ILE A 68 1.53 8.70 8.99
CA ILE A 68 1.28 10.17 9.06
C ILE A 68 2.09 10.89 10.14
N GLY A 69 3.01 10.17 10.80
CA GLY A 69 3.85 10.70 11.86
C GLY A 69 3.20 10.70 13.26
N HIS A 70 4.04 10.76 14.28
CA HIS A 70 3.68 10.54 15.68
C HIS A 70 2.65 11.54 16.23
N SER A 71 2.94 12.84 16.12
CA SER A 71 2.08 13.88 16.69
C SER A 71 0.68 13.88 16.09
N ARG A 72 0.58 13.77 14.76
CA ARG A 72 -0.72 13.76 14.07
C ARG A 72 -1.51 12.49 14.35
N ALA A 73 -0.85 11.33 14.42
CA ALA A 73 -1.52 10.08 14.76
C ALA A 73 -2.14 10.14 16.17
N ILE A 74 -1.40 10.67 17.16
CA ILE A 74 -1.94 10.88 18.51
C ILE A 74 -3.12 11.83 18.47
N GLN A 75 -3.00 12.97 17.80
CA GLN A 75 -4.08 13.95 17.69
C GLN A 75 -5.36 13.31 17.15
N LEU A 76 -5.32 12.67 15.98
CA LEU A 76 -6.51 12.09 15.36
C LEU A 76 -7.15 10.99 16.22
N MET A 77 -6.34 10.12 16.84
CA MET A 77 -6.85 9.05 17.70
C MET A 77 -7.43 9.56 19.02
N THR A 78 -6.85 10.61 19.61
CA THR A 78 -7.31 11.16 20.91
C THR A 78 -8.47 12.12 20.77
N GLU A 79 -8.55 12.90 19.69
CA GLU A 79 -9.74 13.66 19.34
C GLU A 79 -10.88 12.75 18.87
N GLY A 80 -10.56 11.53 18.41
CA GLY A 80 -11.53 10.56 17.90
C GLY A 80 -12.22 11.02 16.61
N THR A 81 -11.52 11.81 15.78
CA THR A 81 -12.11 12.50 14.63
C THR A 81 -12.02 11.67 13.35
N ASN A 82 -13.04 11.82 12.49
CA ASN A 82 -13.05 11.26 11.14
C ASN A 82 -12.77 12.36 10.11
N THR A 83 -11.92 12.05 9.14
CA THR A 83 -11.46 12.95 8.10
C THR A 83 -11.95 12.48 6.72
N ASP A 84 -12.27 13.40 5.82
CA ASP A 84 -12.60 13.04 4.43
C ASP A 84 -11.36 12.50 3.67
N PHE A 85 -11.60 11.87 2.52
CA PHE A 85 -10.52 11.25 1.75
C PHE A 85 -9.52 12.26 1.16
N ASP A 86 -9.95 13.48 0.85
CA ASP A 86 -9.07 14.51 0.30
C ASP A 86 -8.06 15.01 1.31
N GLN A 87 -8.52 15.25 2.52
CA GLN A 87 -7.63 15.57 3.63
C GLN A 87 -6.77 14.36 4.01
N ALA A 88 -7.31 13.14 3.95
CA ALA A 88 -6.52 11.93 4.16
C ALA A 88 -5.39 11.76 3.14
N GLU A 89 -5.61 12.13 1.88
CA GLU A 89 -4.59 12.15 0.83
C GLU A 89 -3.52 13.21 1.12
N ARG A 90 -3.92 14.44 1.47
CA ARG A 90 -2.98 15.51 1.86
C ARG A 90 -2.09 15.14 3.05
N MET A 91 -2.57 14.27 3.94
CA MET A 91 -1.80 13.79 5.11
C MET A 91 -0.93 12.57 4.81
N GLY A 92 -1.05 11.94 3.63
CA GLY A 92 -0.35 10.70 3.28
C GLY A 92 -1.00 9.41 3.81
N LEU A 93 -2.21 9.50 4.38
CA LEU A 93 -2.97 8.32 4.82
C LEU A 93 -3.62 7.60 3.63
N VAL A 94 -4.07 8.33 2.61
CA VAL A 94 -4.57 7.80 1.33
C VAL A 94 -3.56 8.14 0.24
N ASN A 95 -3.27 7.20 -0.66
CA ASN A 95 -2.29 7.43 -1.74
C ASN A 95 -2.89 8.17 -2.93
N ARG A 96 -4.18 7.95 -3.21
CA ARG A 96 -4.89 8.60 -4.31
C ARG A 96 -6.39 8.69 -4.06
N VAL A 97 -6.99 9.82 -4.37
CA VAL A 97 -8.45 9.99 -4.47
C VAL A 97 -8.87 10.03 -5.94
N MET A 98 -9.86 9.23 -6.31
CA MET A 98 -10.39 9.14 -7.67
C MET A 98 -11.84 9.64 -7.72
N ASP A 99 -12.16 10.36 -8.78
CA ASP A 99 -13.53 10.70 -9.16
C ASP A 99 -14.14 9.52 -9.92
N ALA A 100 -15.30 9.04 -9.46
CA ALA A 100 -16.01 7.93 -10.08
C ALA A 100 -17.51 8.02 -9.78
N ASP A 101 -18.31 7.80 -10.82
CA ASP A 101 -19.76 8.04 -10.79
C ASP A 101 -20.50 6.98 -9.97
N SER A 102 -19.96 5.76 -9.93
CA SER A 102 -20.53 4.64 -9.18
C SER A 102 -19.47 3.78 -8.49
N THR A 103 -19.93 2.82 -7.68
CA THR A 103 -19.08 1.78 -7.09
C THR A 103 -18.40 0.94 -8.16
N GLU A 104 -19.14 0.54 -9.19
CA GLU A 104 -18.65 -0.31 -10.28
C GLU A 104 -17.58 0.42 -11.11
N ASP A 105 -17.82 1.69 -11.44
CA ASP A 105 -16.83 2.54 -12.13
C ASP A 105 -15.55 2.67 -11.28
N PHE A 106 -15.69 2.98 -10.00
CA PHE A 106 -14.54 3.07 -9.09
C PHE A 106 -13.74 1.78 -9.02
N LEU A 107 -14.39 0.63 -8.88
CA LEU A 107 -13.71 -0.66 -8.85
C LEU A 107 -13.03 -0.97 -10.19
N ALA A 108 -13.65 -0.62 -11.32
CA ALA A 108 -13.04 -0.75 -12.64
C ALA A 108 -11.76 0.11 -12.77
N GLN A 109 -11.80 1.36 -12.31
CA GLN A 109 -10.64 2.26 -12.30
C GLN A 109 -9.51 1.74 -11.39
N VAL A 110 -9.83 1.27 -10.18
CA VAL A 110 -8.84 0.68 -9.26
C VAL A 110 -8.23 -0.59 -9.86
N MET A 111 -9.03 -1.44 -10.52
CA MET A 111 -8.52 -2.63 -11.19
C MET A 111 -7.64 -2.28 -12.39
N ALA A 112 -7.99 -1.25 -13.16
CA ALA A 112 -7.14 -0.74 -14.25
C ALA A 112 -5.80 -0.23 -13.71
N TYR A 113 -5.80 0.50 -12.58
CA TYR A 113 -4.59 0.91 -11.88
C TYR A 113 -3.77 -0.29 -11.40
N ALA A 114 -4.40 -1.27 -10.76
CA ALA A 114 -3.73 -2.49 -10.29
C ALA A 114 -3.06 -3.26 -11.44
N ARG A 115 -3.70 -3.32 -12.61
CA ARG A 115 -3.18 -3.99 -13.80
C ARG A 115 -1.87 -3.38 -14.33
N GLN A 116 -1.56 -2.13 -13.97
CA GLN A 116 -0.29 -1.51 -14.35
C GLN A 116 0.92 -2.11 -13.62
N PHE A 117 0.71 -2.83 -12.51
CA PHE A 117 1.78 -3.44 -11.71
C PHE A 117 1.98 -4.92 -11.99
N VAL A 118 1.26 -5.48 -12.97
CA VAL A 118 1.38 -6.89 -13.34
C VAL A 118 1.80 -7.04 -14.79
N ARG A 119 2.09 -8.29 -15.15
CA ARG A 119 2.39 -8.70 -16.53
C ARG A 119 1.26 -8.28 -17.49
N PRO A 120 1.57 -7.87 -18.74
CA PRO A 120 2.91 -7.67 -19.30
C PRO A 120 3.53 -6.30 -18.98
N ALA A 121 2.80 -5.40 -18.31
CA ALA A 121 3.20 -4.01 -18.11
C ALA A 121 4.40 -3.84 -17.16
N LYS A 122 4.48 -4.68 -16.12
CA LYS A 122 5.60 -4.72 -15.16
C LYS A 122 5.98 -6.14 -14.80
N ALA A 123 7.27 -6.33 -14.50
CA ALA A 123 7.80 -7.57 -13.96
C ALA A 123 7.24 -7.81 -12.55
N SER A 124 6.29 -8.74 -12.43
CA SER A 124 5.58 -8.96 -11.16
C SER A 124 6.49 -9.44 -10.02
N LEU A 125 7.59 -10.16 -10.34
CA LEU A 125 8.62 -10.52 -9.36
C LEU A 125 9.33 -9.28 -8.81
N ALA A 126 9.68 -8.32 -9.67
CA ALA A 126 10.31 -7.07 -9.25
C ALA A 126 9.38 -6.25 -8.35
N VAL A 127 8.09 -6.15 -8.71
CA VAL A 127 7.08 -5.48 -7.87
C VAL A 127 7.00 -6.11 -6.48
N GLY A 128 6.98 -7.44 -6.40
CA GLY A 128 6.95 -8.14 -5.12
C GLY A 128 8.22 -7.99 -4.29
N ASN A 129 9.39 -8.03 -4.92
CA ASN A 129 10.67 -7.82 -4.24
C ASN A 129 10.84 -6.37 -3.76
N ILE A 130 10.36 -5.38 -4.52
CA ILE A 130 10.31 -3.97 -4.07
C ILE A 130 9.45 -3.86 -2.82
N LYS A 131 8.23 -4.44 -2.83
CA LYS A 131 7.37 -4.47 -1.63
C LYS A 131 8.11 -5.09 -0.45
N ARG A 132 8.74 -6.25 -0.63
CA ARG A 132 9.46 -6.98 0.42
C ARG A 132 10.61 -6.15 0.99
N ALA A 133 11.40 -5.51 0.13
CA ALA A 133 12.51 -4.66 0.55
C ALA A 133 12.02 -3.48 1.40
N CYS A 134 10.96 -2.79 0.98
CA CYS A 134 10.39 -1.68 1.73
C CYS A 134 9.73 -2.14 3.04
N GLN A 135 8.86 -3.14 2.99
CA GLN A 135 8.04 -3.53 4.15
C GLN A 135 8.86 -4.26 5.22
N SER A 136 9.62 -5.29 4.82
CA SER A 136 10.44 -6.07 5.76
C SER A 136 11.74 -5.35 6.09
N GLY A 137 12.41 -4.75 5.09
CA GLY A 137 13.66 -4.02 5.30
C GLY A 137 13.48 -2.76 6.13
N GLY A 138 12.33 -2.07 6.02
CA GLY A 138 12.02 -0.89 6.84
C GLY A 138 11.82 -1.17 8.33
N GLN A 139 11.75 -2.44 8.75
CA GLN A 139 11.74 -2.83 10.17
C GLN A 139 13.13 -3.23 10.70
N LEU A 140 14.17 -3.15 9.87
CA LEU A 140 15.53 -3.55 10.21
C LEU A 140 16.45 -2.33 10.37
N PRO A 141 17.58 -2.47 11.08
CA PRO A 141 18.69 -1.52 10.95
C PRO A 141 19.10 -1.36 9.48
N LEU A 142 19.50 -0.15 9.10
CA LEU A 142 19.77 0.19 7.70
C LEU A 142 20.70 -0.80 7.00
N GLU A 143 21.79 -1.22 7.65
CA GLU A 143 22.76 -2.16 7.08
C GLU A 143 22.14 -3.53 6.75
N GLN A 144 21.22 -4.01 7.59
CA GLN A 144 20.49 -5.26 7.38
C GLN A 144 19.42 -5.10 6.30
N GLY A 145 18.75 -3.95 6.25
CA GLY A 145 17.84 -3.60 5.15
C GLY A 145 18.55 -3.60 3.80
N LEU A 146 19.75 -3.01 3.72
CA LEU A 146 20.60 -3.01 2.52
C LEU A 146 21.12 -4.42 2.17
N ALA A 147 21.33 -5.30 3.16
CA ALA A 147 21.66 -6.70 2.90
C ALA A 147 20.48 -7.44 2.23
N LEU A 148 19.27 -7.27 2.78
CA LEU A 148 18.05 -7.83 2.19
C LEU A 148 17.80 -7.30 0.77
N GLU A 149 17.97 -6.00 0.56
CA GLU A 149 17.81 -5.37 -0.77
C GLU A 149 18.74 -6.01 -1.81
N ARG A 150 20.03 -6.19 -1.47
CA ARG A 150 21.01 -6.82 -2.37
C ARG A 150 20.65 -8.26 -2.71
N GLU A 151 20.16 -9.04 -1.74
CA GLU A 151 19.72 -10.41 -1.96
C GLU A 151 18.53 -10.45 -2.93
N LEU A 152 17.49 -9.64 -2.67
CA LEU A 152 16.31 -9.56 -3.52
C LEU A 152 16.65 -9.08 -4.94
N GLN A 153 17.58 -8.15 -5.07
CA GLN A 153 18.06 -7.65 -6.36
C GLN A 153 18.86 -8.72 -7.11
N ALA A 154 19.72 -9.49 -6.44
CA ALA A 154 20.45 -10.60 -7.04
C ALA A 154 19.51 -11.69 -7.58
N GLN A 155 18.42 -11.98 -6.86
CA GLN A 155 17.37 -12.87 -7.35
C GLN A 155 16.72 -12.33 -8.65
N LEU A 156 16.43 -11.03 -8.70
CA LEU A 156 15.85 -10.41 -9.90
C LEU A 156 16.80 -10.44 -11.10
N PHE A 157 18.11 -10.24 -10.92
CA PHE A 157 19.05 -10.31 -12.04
C PHE A 157 19.12 -11.70 -12.71
N ASN A 158 18.68 -12.75 -12.02
CA ASN A 158 18.59 -14.09 -12.58
C ASN A 158 17.27 -14.37 -13.33
N SER A 159 16.31 -13.44 -13.32
CA SER A 159 14.99 -13.63 -13.93
C SER A 159 14.99 -13.43 -15.45
N GLU A 160 13.99 -14.01 -16.13
CA GLU A 160 13.74 -13.76 -17.55
C GLU A 160 13.35 -12.29 -17.79
N ASP A 161 12.54 -11.75 -16.88
CA ASP A 161 12.04 -10.37 -16.95
C ASP A 161 13.16 -9.34 -16.84
N ALA A 162 14.21 -9.58 -16.06
CA ALA A 162 15.36 -8.67 -15.99
C ALA A 162 16.11 -8.62 -17.32
N LYS A 163 16.33 -9.79 -17.97
CA LYS A 163 16.96 -9.87 -19.28
C LYS A 163 16.13 -9.15 -20.34
N GLU A 164 14.82 -9.42 -20.38
CA GLU A 164 13.89 -8.76 -21.29
C GLU A 164 13.83 -7.25 -21.07
N GLY A 165 13.73 -6.79 -19.82
CA GLY A 165 13.69 -5.37 -19.50
C GLY A 165 14.96 -4.62 -19.94
N LEU A 166 16.14 -5.21 -19.70
CA LEU A 166 17.42 -4.65 -20.12
C LEU A 166 17.55 -4.62 -21.65
N ASN A 167 17.19 -5.71 -22.33
CA ASN A 167 17.23 -5.78 -23.79
C ASN A 167 16.26 -4.78 -24.43
N ALA A 168 15.01 -4.72 -23.96
CA ALA A 168 14.00 -3.79 -24.45
C ALA A 168 14.43 -2.32 -24.26
N TYR A 169 15.10 -2.00 -23.16
CA TYR A 169 15.68 -0.68 -22.93
C TYR A 169 16.76 -0.32 -23.95
N VAL A 170 17.70 -1.24 -24.23
CA VAL A 170 18.74 -1.05 -25.26
C VAL A 170 18.13 -0.91 -26.65
N GLU A 171 17.12 -1.72 -26.96
CA GLU A 171 16.41 -1.76 -28.25
C GLU A 171 15.36 -0.64 -28.40
N LYS A 172 15.15 0.18 -27.36
CA LYS A 172 14.15 1.27 -27.31
C LYS A 172 12.72 0.81 -27.66
N ARG A 173 12.34 -0.38 -27.20
CA ARG A 173 10.98 -0.93 -27.33
C ARG A 173 10.33 -1.11 -25.96
N THR A 174 9.02 -1.31 -25.97
CA THR A 174 8.29 -1.69 -24.76
C THR A 174 8.66 -3.13 -24.38
N ALA A 175 9.03 -3.34 -23.12
CA ALA A 175 9.27 -4.67 -22.58
C ALA A 175 7.97 -5.47 -22.43
N ALA A 176 8.02 -6.77 -22.69
CA ALA A 176 6.90 -7.68 -22.50
C ALA A 176 7.20 -8.68 -21.37
N PHE A 177 6.85 -8.32 -20.14
CA PHE A 177 7.18 -9.12 -18.96
C PHE A 177 6.32 -10.38 -18.84
N SER A 178 6.95 -11.49 -18.47
CA SER A 178 6.35 -12.81 -18.28
C SER A 178 6.21 -13.21 -16.81
N GLY A 179 6.76 -12.43 -15.87
CA GLY A 179 6.75 -12.71 -14.44
C GLY A 179 7.60 -13.90 -14.03
N ARG A 180 8.68 -14.14 -14.76
CA ARG A 180 9.66 -15.21 -14.54
C ARG A 180 11.07 -14.66 -14.51
#